data_AF-A0A7Y5QBW5-F1
#
_entry.id   AF-A0A7Y5QBW5-F1
#
_cell.length_a   1.000
_cell.length_b   1.000
_cell.length_c   1.000
_cell.angle_alpha   90.00
_cell.angle_beta   90.00
_cell.angle_gamma   90.00
#
_symmetry.space_group_name_H-M   'P 1'
#
loop_
_entity.id
_entity.type
_entity.pdbx_description
1 polymer ?
#
loop_
_entity_poly.entity_id
_entity_poly.type
_entity_poly.pdbx_seq_one_letter_code
_entity_poly.pdbx_strand_id
1 'polypeptide(L)'
;MTLLKRLLARRPLRTLNDSPVARAERMHIERNQLAGRRLRLSRLMLLALALSMAVPAAEALRDPIAAITRKSPLDVETLLRLAAEFTTLLIAAILFTHNLMISGLASRLTSSTVAREKRGRTWEALILTAQPARRLVVGKWWGVMQVIWARHRAAILLRAALAIWLQVLFSLRALTNPPALLPATLAIGFITLIPLINGAFTGALGMISSSLAGSETSAARVNGLIGAASVLLLFGFGCCSASFLFNGVDAALPLIAAALIFTIVDGGLTALLVLILSPDDPNQAVLYLGGVALWTLFFCLLTGAALWAAARLLRMQGASGAAAKSRSRGDG
;
A
#
# COMPACT_ATOMS: atom_id res chain seq x y z
N MET A 1 -28.26 24.32 -8.36
CA MET A 1 -27.81 23.28 -9.31
C MET A 1 -26.73 23.73 -10.31
N THR A 2 -26.31 25.01 -10.32
CA THR A 2 -25.35 25.61 -11.28
C THR A 2 -23.88 25.50 -10.87
N LEU A 3 -23.59 25.29 -9.58
CA LEU A 3 -22.22 25.20 -9.04
C LEU A 3 -21.61 23.79 -9.21
N LEU A 4 -22.43 22.74 -9.06
CA LEU A 4 -22.03 21.35 -9.27
C LEU A 4 -21.74 21.06 -10.75
N LYS A 5 -22.56 21.59 -11.68
CA LYS A 5 -22.29 21.53 -13.13
C LYS A 5 -21.01 22.28 -13.50
N ARG A 6 -20.68 23.41 -12.87
CA ARG A 6 -19.40 24.13 -13.10
C ARG A 6 -18.19 23.40 -12.52
N LEU A 7 -18.35 22.64 -11.44
CA LEU A 7 -17.30 21.77 -10.89
C LEU A 7 -17.07 20.52 -11.76
N LEU A 8 -18.14 19.97 -12.35
CA LEU A 8 -18.09 18.79 -13.23
C LEU A 8 -17.78 19.11 -14.71
N ALA A 9 -18.05 20.34 -15.18
CA ALA A 9 -17.73 20.80 -16.54
C ALA A 9 -16.26 21.23 -16.73
N ARG A 10 -15.42 21.10 -15.68
CA ARG A 10 -13.97 21.16 -15.85
C ARG A 10 -13.57 19.92 -16.64
N ARG A 11 -13.26 20.13 -17.94
CA ARG A 11 -12.82 19.16 -18.95
C ARG A 11 -12.52 17.79 -18.35
N PRO A 12 -13.21 16.70 -18.78
CA PRO A 12 -12.94 15.36 -18.26
C PRO A 12 -11.43 15.19 -18.28
N LEU A 13 -10.86 14.89 -17.10
CA LEU A 13 -9.43 14.66 -16.97
C LEU A 13 -9.07 13.71 -18.10
N ARG A 14 -8.45 14.25 -19.16
CA ARG A 14 -7.78 13.45 -20.20
C ARG A 14 -7.06 12.40 -19.40
N THR A 15 -7.43 11.14 -19.61
CA THR A 15 -7.15 9.99 -18.76
C THR A 15 -5.76 10.17 -18.16
N LEU A 16 -5.59 10.06 -16.84
CA LEU A 16 -4.29 10.33 -16.18
C LEU A 16 -3.12 9.58 -16.84
N ASN A 17 -3.43 8.45 -17.48
CA ASN A 17 -2.53 7.67 -18.34
C ASN A 17 -1.95 8.45 -19.55
N ASP A 18 -2.67 9.42 -20.10
CA ASP A 18 -2.26 10.26 -21.24
C ASP A 18 -1.66 11.60 -20.81
N SER A 19 -1.42 11.79 -19.52
CA SER A 19 -0.72 12.97 -19.03
C SER A 19 0.73 12.95 -19.54
N PRO A 20 1.17 13.96 -20.31
CA PRO A 20 2.56 14.02 -20.81
C PRO A 20 3.56 14.07 -19.66
N VAL A 21 3.17 14.67 -18.53
CA VAL A 21 3.97 14.74 -17.30
C VAL A 21 4.16 13.35 -16.68
N ALA A 22 3.09 12.55 -16.59
CA ALA A 22 3.17 11.20 -16.03
C ALA A 22 4.04 10.30 -16.92
N ARG A 23 3.88 10.40 -18.24
CA ARG A 23 4.69 9.66 -19.22
C ARG A 23 6.17 10.04 -19.15
N ALA A 24 6.47 11.33 -19.07
CA ALA A 24 7.85 11.81 -18.93
C ALA A 24 8.50 11.33 -17.63
N GLU A 25 7.79 11.43 -16.49
CA GLU A 25 8.30 10.97 -15.21
C GLU A 25 8.53 9.45 -15.21
N ARG A 26 7.58 8.68 -15.77
CA ARG A 26 7.71 7.23 -15.94
C ARG A 26 8.95 6.86 -16.76
N MET A 27 9.14 7.46 -17.94
CA MET A 27 10.31 7.20 -18.79
C MET A 27 11.62 7.55 -18.09
N HIS A 28 11.64 8.66 -17.33
CA HIS A 28 12.81 9.06 -16.56
C HIS A 28 13.17 8.01 -15.48
N ILE A 29 12.18 7.56 -14.70
CA ILE A 29 12.39 6.54 -13.66
C ILE A 29 12.81 5.21 -14.30
N GLU A 30 12.19 4.80 -15.40
CA GLU A 30 12.55 3.58 -16.11
C GLU A 30 14.02 3.63 -16.56
N ARG A 31 14.47 4.72 -17.20
CA ARG A 31 15.88 4.90 -17.61
C ARG A 31 16.86 4.82 -16.44
N ASN A 32 16.53 5.46 -15.32
CA ASN A 32 17.43 5.52 -14.16
C ASN A 32 17.42 4.27 -13.27
N GLN A 33 16.46 3.35 -13.47
CA GLN A 33 16.29 2.19 -12.58
C GLN A 33 16.33 0.83 -13.29
N LEU A 34 16.90 0.75 -14.49
CA LEU A 34 16.96 -0.47 -15.30
C LEU A 34 17.94 -1.55 -14.79
N ALA A 35 18.74 -1.31 -13.74
CA ALA A 35 19.72 -2.28 -13.26
C ALA A 35 19.47 -2.73 -11.80
N GLY A 36 18.99 -3.97 -11.61
CA GLY A 36 19.59 -4.82 -10.58
C GLY A 36 18.73 -5.50 -9.49
N ARG A 37 17.48 -5.11 -9.19
CA ARG A 37 16.77 -5.66 -8.00
C ARG A 37 15.42 -6.37 -8.22
N ARG A 38 14.90 -6.48 -9.45
CA ARG A 38 13.58 -7.09 -9.73
C ARG A 38 13.49 -8.60 -9.42
N LEU A 39 14.58 -9.35 -9.50
CA LEU A 39 14.52 -10.83 -9.50
C LEU A 39 14.48 -11.48 -8.11
N ARG A 40 14.85 -10.78 -7.03
CA ARG A 40 14.99 -11.43 -5.71
C ARG A 40 13.65 -11.65 -5.00
N LEU A 41 12.78 -10.63 -4.96
CA LEU A 41 11.54 -10.72 -4.19
C LEU A 41 10.49 -11.65 -4.81
N SER A 42 10.33 -11.63 -6.14
CA SER A 42 9.40 -12.54 -6.82
C SER A 42 9.80 -14.00 -6.62
N ARG A 43 11.11 -14.31 -6.64
CA ARG A 43 11.63 -15.65 -6.31
C ARG A 43 11.32 -16.05 -4.87
N LEU A 44 11.47 -15.12 -3.91
CA LEU A 44 11.11 -15.40 -2.51
C LEU A 44 9.61 -15.66 -2.33
N MET A 45 8.74 -14.90 -3.01
CA MET A 45 7.30 -15.14 -2.95
C MET A 45 6.89 -16.45 -3.63
N LEU A 46 7.55 -16.81 -4.74
CA LEU A 46 7.36 -18.12 -5.38
C LEU A 46 7.81 -19.27 -4.47
N LEU A 47 8.96 -19.11 -3.81
CA LEU A 47 9.44 -20.07 -2.83
C LEU A 47 8.45 -20.20 -1.65
N ALA A 48 7.94 -19.09 -1.14
CA ALA A 48 6.94 -19.09 -0.07
C ALA A 48 5.66 -19.82 -0.48
N LEU A 49 5.18 -19.59 -1.70
CA LEU A 49 4.03 -20.31 -2.25
C LEU A 49 4.32 -21.81 -2.42
N ALA A 50 5.50 -22.17 -2.93
CA ALA A 50 5.89 -23.58 -3.07
C ALA A 50 5.96 -24.29 -1.71
N LEU A 51 6.58 -23.64 -0.71
CA LEU A 51 6.64 -24.14 0.67
C LEU A 51 5.24 -24.26 1.29
N SER A 52 4.36 -23.29 1.04
CA SER A 52 2.99 -23.32 1.56
C SER A 52 2.20 -24.50 1.00
N MET A 53 2.43 -24.85 -0.28
CA MET A 53 1.81 -26.02 -0.92
C MET A 53 2.43 -27.36 -0.48
N ALA A 54 3.72 -27.36 -0.16
CA ALA A 54 4.43 -28.57 0.26
C ALA A 54 3.91 -29.11 1.61
N VAL A 55 3.51 -28.23 2.55
CA VAL A 55 3.07 -28.64 3.88
C VAL A 55 1.82 -29.54 3.84
N PRO A 56 0.69 -29.18 3.18
CA PRO A 56 -0.46 -30.06 3.10
C PRO A 56 -0.24 -31.30 2.22
N ALA A 57 0.63 -31.20 1.22
CA ALA A 57 1.03 -32.37 0.46
C ALA A 57 1.77 -33.38 1.35
N ALA A 58 2.62 -32.90 2.26
CA ALA A 58 3.28 -33.74 3.26
C ALA A 58 2.28 -34.29 4.29
N GLU A 59 1.28 -33.50 4.70
CA GLU A 59 0.18 -33.95 5.56
C GLU A 59 -0.62 -35.10 4.92
N ALA A 60 -0.95 -34.98 3.63
CA ALA A 60 -1.62 -36.04 2.88
C ALA A 60 -0.76 -37.32 2.74
N LEU A 61 0.55 -37.20 2.90
CA LEU A 61 1.52 -38.30 2.85
C LEU A 61 2.03 -38.70 4.25
N ARG A 62 1.35 -38.28 5.32
CA ARG A 62 1.79 -38.50 6.71
C ARG A 62 2.09 -39.96 7.02
N ASP A 63 1.17 -40.88 6.71
CA ASP A 63 1.33 -42.29 7.07
C ASP A 63 2.46 -42.99 6.26
N PRO A 64 2.59 -42.76 4.93
CA PRO A 64 3.78 -43.16 4.19
C PRO A 64 5.10 -42.60 4.75
N ILE A 65 5.13 -41.32 5.13
CA ILE A 65 6.31 -40.68 5.73
C ILE A 65 6.65 -41.35 7.07
N ALA A 66 5.66 -41.62 7.91
CA ALA A 66 5.85 -42.32 9.19
C ALA A 66 6.42 -43.73 8.97
N ALA A 67 5.89 -44.47 7.99
CA ALA A 67 6.38 -45.80 7.64
C ALA A 67 7.85 -45.80 7.17
N ILE A 68 8.22 -44.85 6.30
CA ILE A 68 9.59 -44.72 5.77
C ILE A 68 10.56 -44.29 6.87
N THR A 69 10.16 -43.33 7.71
CA THR A 69 11.02 -42.77 8.76
C THR A 69 11.06 -43.63 10.03
N ARG A 70 10.24 -44.70 10.10
CA ARG A 70 10.07 -45.57 11.28
C ARG A 70 9.71 -44.78 12.55
N LYS A 71 8.99 -43.67 12.39
CA LYS A 71 8.49 -42.85 13.49
C LYS A 71 7.02 -43.11 13.74
N SER A 72 6.55 -42.82 14.95
CA SER A 72 5.12 -42.82 15.24
C SER A 72 4.42 -41.77 14.35
N PRO A 73 3.23 -42.06 13.80
CA PRO A 73 2.44 -41.08 13.06
C PRO A 73 2.20 -39.78 13.83
N LEU A 74 2.10 -39.86 15.16
CA LEU A 74 1.93 -38.70 16.05
C LEU A 74 3.14 -37.76 16.05
N ASP A 75 4.36 -38.31 15.99
CA ASP A 75 5.59 -37.52 15.94
C ASP A 75 5.70 -36.79 14.59
N VAL A 76 5.28 -37.45 13.51
CA VAL A 76 5.24 -36.86 12.17
C VAL A 76 4.20 -35.75 12.10
N GLU A 77 3.00 -35.96 12.63
CA GLU A 77 1.95 -34.93 12.72
C GLU A 77 2.44 -33.70 13.50
N THR A 78 3.09 -33.90 14.65
CA THR A 78 3.65 -32.82 15.46
C THR A 78 4.69 -32.01 14.66
N LEU A 79 5.58 -32.69 13.93
CA LEU A 79 6.57 -32.05 13.07
C LEU A 79 5.92 -31.25 11.92
N LEU A 80 4.90 -31.82 11.27
CA LEU A 80 4.19 -31.17 10.17
C LEU A 80 3.41 -29.96 10.64
N ARG A 81 2.78 -30.02 11.82
CA ARG A 81 2.13 -28.88 12.46
C ARG A 81 3.12 -27.74 12.74
N LEU A 82 4.28 -28.06 13.33
CA LEU A 82 5.34 -27.06 13.55
C LEU A 82 5.83 -26.45 12.23
N ALA A 83 6.00 -27.28 11.18
CA ALA A 83 6.36 -26.80 9.86
C ALA A 83 5.28 -25.88 9.25
N ALA A 84 4.00 -26.17 9.47
CA ALA A 84 2.88 -25.33 9.04
C ALA A 84 2.87 -23.96 9.73
N GLU A 85 3.04 -23.95 11.05
CA GLU A 85 3.11 -22.72 11.86
C GLU A 85 4.30 -21.86 11.43
N PHE A 86 5.49 -22.46 11.28
CA PHE A 86 6.68 -21.76 10.80
C PHE A 86 6.52 -21.21 9.38
N THR A 87 5.95 -22.00 8.48
CA THR A 87 5.68 -21.59 7.09
C THR A 87 4.70 -20.41 7.05
N THR A 88 3.68 -20.41 7.90
CA THR A 88 2.72 -19.31 8.04
C THR A 88 3.40 -18.02 8.51
N LEU A 89 4.28 -18.10 9.52
CA LEU A 89 5.07 -16.96 10.00
C LEU A 89 6.02 -16.43 8.91
N LEU A 90 6.69 -17.31 8.18
CA LEU A 90 7.58 -16.94 7.08
C LEU A 90 6.81 -16.20 5.97
N ILE A 91 5.64 -16.71 5.60
CA ILE A 91 4.74 -16.08 4.64
C ILE A 91 4.30 -14.69 5.12
N ALA A 92 3.86 -14.58 6.36
CA ALA A 92 3.48 -13.32 6.99
C ALA A 92 4.63 -12.30 6.90
N ALA A 93 5.85 -12.71 7.27
CA ALA A 93 7.03 -11.86 7.20
C ALA A 93 7.37 -11.42 5.76
N ILE A 94 7.23 -12.30 4.77
CA ILE A 94 7.45 -11.97 3.35
C ILE A 94 6.40 -10.96 2.86
N LEU A 95 5.12 -11.18 3.18
CA LEU A 95 4.03 -10.27 2.82
C LEU A 95 4.17 -8.90 3.48
N PHE A 96 4.57 -8.87 4.74
CA PHE A 96 4.89 -7.67 5.49
C PHE A 96 6.05 -6.90 4.85
N THR A 97 7.15 -7.60 4.58
CA THR A 97 8.34 -7.02 3.92
C THR A 97 8.02 -6.47 2.53
N HIS A 98 7.16 -7.15 1.77
CA HIS A 98 6.70 -6.69 0.47
C HIS A 98 5.90 -5.38 0.57
N ASN A 99 5.01 -5.24 1.56
CA ASN A 99 4.30 -3.99 1.84
C ASN A 99 5.28 -2.85 2.15
N LEU A 100 6.22 -3.07 3.07
CA LEU A 100 7.25 -2.08 3.41
C LEU A 100 8.09 -1.69 2.19
N MET A 101 8.44 -2.64 1.33
CA MET A 101 9.18 -2.36 0.09
C MET A 101 8.38 -1.47 -0.88
N ILE A 102 7.09 -1.75 -1.11
CA ILE A 102 6.25 -0.92 -1.97
C ILE A 102 6.17 0.50 -1.41
N SER A 103 5.81 0.63 -0.13
CA SER A 103 5.65 1.93 0.53
C SER A 103 6.96 2.71 0.54
N GLY A 104 8.08 2.07 0.90
CA GLY A 104 9.40 2.68 0.89
C GLY A 104 9.86 3.11 -0.51
N LEU A 105 9.60 2.30 -1.54
CA LEU A 105 9.93 2.64 -2.93
C LEU A 105 9.08 3.80 -3.43
N ALA A 106 7.77 3.79 -3.14
CA ALA A 106 6.85 4.88 -3.46
C ALA A 106 7.32 6.20 -2.86
N SER A 107 7.56 6.17 -1.55
CA SER A 107 8.05 7.30 -0.77
C SER A 107 9.35 7.88 -1.33
N ARG A 108 10.35 7.02 -1.56
CA ARG A 108 11.67 7.42 -2.07
C ARG A 108 11.57 8.02 -3.47
N LEU A 109 10.81 7.39 -4.36
CA LEU A 109 10.67 7.87 -5.73
C LEU A 109 9.95 9.22 -5.76
N THR A 110 8.78 9.33 -5.13
CA THR A 110 7.98 10.56 -5.16
C THR A 110 8.68 11.74 -4.47
N SER A 111 9.35 11.50 -3.33
CA SER A 111 10.12 12.52 -2.60
C SER A 111 11.26 13.13 -3.40
N SER A 112 11.83 12.42 -4.37
CA SER A 112 12.86 12.98 -5.26
C SER A 112 12.30 13.78 -6.43
N THR A 113 11.05 13.55 -6.86
CA THR A 113 10.56 14.02 -8.18
C THR A 113 10.53 15.53 -8.39
N VAL A 114 10.15 16.32 -7.39
CA VAL A 114 10.07 17.79 -7.49
C VAL A 114 11.39 18.41 -7.03
N ALA A 115 11.98 17.88 -5.97
CA ALA A 115 13.29 18.29 -5.46
C ALA A 115 14.39 18.19 -6.55
N ARG A 116 14.36 17.14 -7.38
CA ARG A 116 15.24 16.96 -8.54
C ARG A 116 15.10 18.09 -9.55
N GLU A 117 13.87 18.45 -9.94
CA GLU A 117 13.60 19.52 -10.90
C GLU A 117 13.96 20.90 -10.34
N LYS A 118 13.80 21.10 -9.04
CA LYS A 118 14.25 22.31 -8.36
C LYS A 118 15.77 22.44 -8.42
N ARG A 119 16.49 21.36 -8.11
CA ARG A 119 17.96 21.31 -8.20
C ARG A 119 18.45 21.57 -9.63
N GLY A 120 17.75 20.99 -10.62
CA GLY A 120 18.05 21.19 -12.04
C GLY A 120 17.57 22.52 -12.62
N ARG A 121 16.93 23.39 -11.83
CA ARG A 121 16.29 24.66 -12.25
C ARG A 121 15.24 24.49 -13.38
N THR A 122 14.82 23.26 -13.66
CA THR A 122 13.79 22.93 -14.66
C THR A 122 12.37 23.13 -14.11
N TRP A 123 12.23 23.19 -12.78
CA TRP A 123 10.94 23.42 -12.13
C TRP A 123 10.31 24.76 -12.50
N GLU A 124 11.11 25.84 -12.60
CA GLU A 124 10.62 27.16 -12.99
C GLU A 124 10.06 27.14 -14.42
N ALA A 125 10.76 26.49 -15.34
CA ALA A 125 10.30 26.30 -16.72
C ALA A 125 8.97 25.51 -16.78
N LEU A 126 8.83 24.46 -15.95
CA LEU A 126 7.58 23.68 -15.88
C LEU A 126 6.39 24.52 -15.41
N ILE A 127 6.59 25.44 -14.45
CA ILE A 127 5.53 26.34 -13.98
C ILE A 127 5.09 27.30 -15.10
N LEU A 128 6.02 27.74 -15.98
CA LEU A 128 5.72 28.64 -17.08
C LEU A 128 4.90 28.00 -18.21
N THR A 129 4.76 26.67 -18.26
CA THR A 129 3.98 25.94 -19.28
C THR A 129 2.45 26.15 -19.20
N ALA A 130 1.99 27.13 -18.40
CA ALA A 130 0.59 27.41 -18.08
C ALA A 130 -0.19 26.22 -17.49
N GLN A 131 0.48 25.11 -17.16
CA GLN A 131 -0.15 23.96 -16.51
C GLN A 131 -0.37 24.27 -15.03
N PRO A 132 -1.57 24.01 -14.48
CA PRO A 132 -1.81 24.21 -13.06
C PRO A 132 -0.91 23.29 -12.23
N ALA A 133 -0.28 23.82 -11.17
CA ALA A 133 0.62 23.08 -10.28
C ALA A 133 0.04 21.73 -9.80
N ARG A 134 -1.28 21.69 -9.53
CA ARG A 134 -1.98 20.45 -9.16
C ARG A 134 -1.82 19.35 -10.21
N ARG A 135 -1.92 19.68 -11.50
CA ARG A 135 -1.79 18.71 -12.60
C ARG A 135 -0.34 18.22 -12.75
N LEU A 136 0.64 19.10 -12.51
CA LEU A 136 2.05 18.73 -12.48
C LEU A 136 2.35 17.74 -11.34
N VAL A 137 1.90 18.05 -10.12
CA VAL A 137 2.08 17.20 -8.92
C VAL A 137 1.40 15.85 -9.10
N VAL A 138 0.10 15.84 -9.45
CA VAL A 138 -0.64 14.58 -9.65
C VAL A 138 -0.05 13.79 -10.81
N GLY A 139 0.39 14.45 -11.89
CA GLY A 139 1.04 13.79 -13.02
C GLY A 139 2.34 13.10 -12.63
N LYS A 140 3.22 13.77 -11.88
CA LYS A 140 4.48 13.19 -11.38
C LYS A 140 4.21 12.02 -10.43
N TRP A 141 3.30 12.20 -9.46
CA TRP A 141 2.88 11.14 -8.55
C TRP A 141 2.35 9.92 -9.30
N TRP A 142 1.44 10.13 -10.27
CA TRP A 142 0.86 9.05 -11.06
C TRP A 142 1.90 8.30 -11.90
N GLY A 143 2.84 9.02 -12.52
CA GLY A 143 3.94 8.41 -13.28
C GLY A 143 4.78 7.46 -12.42
N VAL A 144 5.05 7.85 -11.15
CA VAL A 144 5.73 6.96 -10.19
C VAL A 144 4.86 5.74 -9.86
N MET A 145 3.58 5.93 -9.58
CA MET A 145 2.67 4.82 -9.22
C MET A 145 2.56 3.78 -10.34
N GLN A 146 2.47 4.22 -11.60
CA GLN A 146 2.47 3.32 -12.75
C GLN A 146 3.72 2.43 -12.79
N VAL A 147 4.90 2.99 -12.52
CA VAL A 147 6.15 2.22 -12.47
C VAL A 147 6.13 1.18 -11.35
N ILE A 148 5.64 1.56 -10.18
CA ILE A 148 5.55 0.67 -9.01
C ILE A 148 4.57 -0.46 -9.27
N TRP A 149 3.38 -0.16 -9.79
CA TRP A 149 2.37 -1.16 -10.12
C TRP A 149 2.88 -2.14 -11.18
N ALA A 150 3.50 -1.64 -12.25
CA ALA A 150 4.10 -2.49 -13.29
C ALA A 150 5.20 -3.40 -12.72
N ARG A 151 5.97 -2.92 -11.74
CA ARG A 151 7.05 -3.69 -11.07
C ARG A 151 6.51 -4.76 -10.14
N HIS A 152 5.42 -4.48 -9.45
CA HIS A 152 4.87 -5.35 -8.41
C HIS A 152 3.67 -6.17 -8.86
N ARG A 153 3.24 -6.10 -10.13
CA ARG A 153 2.12 -6.89 -10.67
C ARG A 153 2.22 -8.39 -10.34
N ALA A 154 3.41 -8.98 -10.51
CA ALA A 154 3.63 -10.41 -10.24
C ALA A 154 3.54 -10.72 -8.74
N ALA A 155 4.06 -9.83 -7.89
CA ALA A 155 3.97 -9.97 -6.44
C ALA A 155 2.52 -9.83 -5.94
N ILE A 156 1.72 -8.96 -6.56
CA ILE A 156 0.29 -8.82 -6.26
C ILE A 156 -0.48 -10.09 -6.64
N LEU A 157 -0.18 -10.67 -7.81
CA LEU A 157 -0.76 -11.95 -8.21
C LEU A 157 -0.37 -13.09 -7.25
N LEU A 158 0.90 -13.13 -6.81
CA LEU A 158 1.35 -14.10 -5.81
C LEU A 158 0.66 -13.90 -4.47
N ARG A 159 0.40 -12.65 -4.06
CA ARG A 159 -0.36 -12.33 -2.85
C ARG A 159 -1.81 -12.81 -2.96
N ALA A 160 -2.43 -12.69 -4.14
CA ALA A 160 -3.76 -13.23 -4.39
C ALA A 160 -3.78 -14.76 -4.29
N ALA A 161 -2.84 -15.44 -4.95
CA ALA A 161 -2.71 -16.90 -4.91
C ALA A 161 -2.49 -17.41 -3.49
N LEU A 162 -1.66 -16.72 -2.72
CA LEU A 162 -1.39 -17.05 -1.33
C LEU A 162 -2.60 -16.83 -0.42
N ALA A 163 -3.37 -15.76 -0.65
CA ALA A 163 -4.60 -15.51 0.11
C ALA A 163 -5.65 -16.59 -0.18
N ILE A 164 -5.81 -16.99 -1.46
CA ILE A 164 -6.65 -18.14 -1.85
C ILE A 164 -6.16 -19.41 -1.14
N TRP A 165 -4.85 -19.65 -1.10
CA TRP A 165 -4.28 -20.81 -0.46
C TRP A 165 -4.55 -20.85 1.06
N LEU A 166 -4.34 -19.73 1.75
CA LEU A 166 -4.64 -19.62 3.18
C LEU A 166 -6.15 -19.84 3.43
N GLN A 167 -7.02 -19.34 2.55
CA GLN A 167 -8.44 -19.62 2.64
C GLN A 167 -8.76 -21.12 2.53
N VAL A 168 -8.12 -21.84 1.59
CA VAL A 168 -8.31 -23.29 1.43
C VAL A 168 -7.83 -24.04 2.69
N LEU A 169 -6.67 -23.66 3.23
CA LEU A 169 -6.09 -24.28 4.41
C LEU A 169 -6.97 -24.17 5.65
N PHE A 170 -7.44 -22.96 5.95
CA PHE A 170 -8.16 -22.67 7.19
C PHE A 170 -9.67 -22.80 7.06
N SER A 171 -10.19 -22.88 5.83
CA SER A 171 -11.63 -22.86 5.58
C SER A 171 -12.06 -23.92 4.57
N LEU A 172 -11.61 -25.17 4.73
CA LEU A 172 -12.21 -26.32 4.04
C LEU A 172 -13.75 -26.33 4.17
N ARG A 173 -14.28 -25.85 5.31
CA ARG A 173 -15.72 -25.63 5.54
C ARG A 173 -16.33 -24.50 4.69
N ALA A 174 -15.58 -23.46 4.34
CA ALA A 174 -16.08 -22.38 3.48
C ALA A 174 -16.27 -22.85 2.03
N LEU A 175 -15.50 -23.85 1.57
CA LEU A 175 -15.71 -24.46 0.26
C LEU A 175 -17.04 -25.22 0.18
N THR A 176 -17.54 -25.72 1.32
CA THR A 176 -18.83 -26.41 1.42
C THR A 176 -19.99 -25.48 1.77
N ASN A 177 -19.73 -24.22 2.14
CA ASN A 177 -20.73 -23.23 2.55
C ASN A 177 -20.75 -22.02 1.59
N PRO A 178 -21.64 -21.99 0.57
CA PRO A 178 -21.69 -20.93 -0.43
C PRO A 178 -21.74 -19.48 0.13
N PRO A 179 -22.46 -19.18 1.24
CA PRO A 179 -22.47 -17.83 1.81
C PRO A 179 -21.10 -17.34 2.29
N ALA A 180 -20.21 -18.24 2.71
CA ALA A 180 -18.87 -17.92 3.18
C ALA A 180 -17.89 -17.59 2.04
N LEU A 181 -18.22 -17.91 0.79
CA LEU A 181 -17.35 -17.65 -0.37
C LEU A 181 -17.26 -16.16 -0.72
N LEU A 182 -18.35 -15.40 -0.54
CA LEU A 182 -18.38 -13.98 -0.89
C LEU A 182 -17.40 -13.17 -0.02
N PRO A 183 -17.42 -13.26 1.33
CA PRO A 183 -16.46 -12.57 2.17
C PRO A 183 -15.00 -12.95 1.88
N ALA A 184 -14.74 -14.24 1.66
CA ALA A 184 -13.42 -14.74 1.31
C ALA A 184 -12.89 -14.14 -0.01
N THR A 185 -13.75 -14.09 -1.03
CA THR A 185 -13.41 -13.49 -2.33
C THR A 185 -13.12 -11.99 -2.21
N LEU A 186 -13.92 -11.27 -1.43
CA LEU A 186 -13.69 -9.85 -1.17
C LEU A 186 -12.39 -9.62 -0.38
N ALA A 187 -12.05 -10.49 0.57
CA ALA A 187 -10.80 -10.40 1.32
C ALA A 187 -9.56 -10.55 0.41
N ILE A 188 -9.62 -11.44 -0.59
CA ILE A 188 -8.57 -11.55 -1.63
C ILE A 188 -8.47 -10.26 -2.45
N GLY A 189 -9.61 -9.63 -2.79
CA GLY A 189 -9.62 -8.31 -3.41
C GLY A 189 -8.95 -7.25 -2.56
N PHE A 190 -9.26 -7.20 -1.25
CA PHE A 190 -8.68 -6.21 -0.36
C PHE A 190 -7.19 -6.43 -0.11
N ILE A 191 -6.74 -7.66 0.16
CA ILE A 191 -5.32 -7.93 0.46
C ILE A 191 -4.40 -7.60 -0.72
N THR A 192 -4.93 -7.63 -1.94
CA THR A 192 -4.20 -7.26 -3.16
C THR A 192 -4.20 -5.76 -3.40
N LEU A 193 -5.28 -5.07 -3.04
CA LEU A 193 -5.44 -3.62 -3.21
C LEU A 193 -4.75 -2.79 -2.11
N ILE A 194 -4.75 -3.25 -0.86
CA ILE A 194 -4.24 -2.48 0.29
C ILE A 194 -2.77 -2.04 0.11
N PRO A 195 -1.83 -2.91 -0.30
CA PRO A 195 -0.45 -2.47 -0.54
C PRO A 195 -0.34 -1.38 -1.61
N LEU A 196 -1.25 -1.38 -2.60
CA LEU A 196 -1.29 -0.34 -3.63
C LEU A 196 -1.81 0.98 -3.08
N ILE A 197 -2.84 0.94 -2.23
CA ILE A 197 -3.41 2.11 -1.55
C ILE A 197 -2.38 2.70 -0.58
N ASN A 198 -1.70 1.86 0.21
CA ASN A 198 -0.62 2.28 1.10
C ASN A 198 0.51 2.93 0.30
N GLY A 199 0.97 2.29 -0.78
CA GLY A 199 1.98 2.84 -1.67
C GLY A 199 1.56 4.19 -2.30
N ALA A 200 0.30 4.30 -2.72
CA ALA A 200 -0.28 5.53 -3.24
C ALA A 200 -0.27 6.67 -2.21
N PHE A 201 -0.71 6.39 -0.98
CA PHE A 201 -0.72 7.33 0.13
C PHE A 201 0.70 7.75 0.54
N THR A 202 1.60 6.79 0.78
CA THR A 202 3.00 7.08 1.12
C THR A 202 3.70 7.83 -0.02
N GLY A 203 3.37 7.52 -1.27
CA GLY A 203 3.81 8.28 -2.43
C GLY A 203 3.33 9.74 -2.41
N ALA A 204 2.08 9.98 -2.01
CA ALA A 204 1.54 11.34 -1.87
C ALA A 204 2.21 12.12 -0.72
N LEU A 205 2.50 11.47 0.41
CA LEU A 205 3.32 12.08 1.47
C LEU A 205 4.72 12.47 0.95
N GLY A 206 5.35 11.61 0.15
CA GLY A 206 6.62 11.94 -0.50
C GLY A 206 6.52 13.17 -1.41
N MET A 207 5.39 13.42 -2.07
CA MET A 207 5.19 14.66 -2.84
C MET A 207 5.19 15.90 -1.95
N ILE A 208 4.63 15.83 -0.73
CA ILE A 208 4.72 16.91 0.25
C ILE A 208 6.18 17.16 0.60
N SER A 209 6.93 16.10 0.95
CA SER A 209 8.35 16.21 1.29
C SER A 209 9.19 16.81 0.15
N SER A 210 8.94 16.38 -1.09
CA SER A 210 9.58 16.91 -2.30
C SER A 210 9.26 18.39 -2.52
N SER A 211 8.04 18.80 -2.17
CA SER A 211 7.63 20.20 -2.27
C SER A 211 8.27 21.08 -1.20
N LEU A 212 8.51 20.57 0.00
CA LEU A 212 9.15 21.32 1.09
C LEU A 212 10.66 21.45 0.90
N ALA A 213 11.31 20.43 0.33
CA ALA A 213 12.74 20.40 0.17
C ALA A 213 13.25 21.14 -1.08
N GLY A 214 14.47 21.70 -0.96
CA GLY A 214 15.23 22.26 -2.09
C GLY A 214 16.20 21.26 -2.75
N SER A 215 16.47 20.13 -2.11
CA SER A 215 17.38 19.09 -2.60
C SER A 215 16.81 17.69 -2.33
N GLU A 216 17.25 16.69 -3.09
CA GLU A 216 16.80 15.30 -2.91
C GLU A 216 17.17 14.71 -1.54
N THR A 217 18.35 15.05 -1.02
CA THR A 217 18.80 14.59 0.31
C THR A 217 17.93 15.15 1.43
N SER A 218 17.59 16.43 1.35
CA SER A 218 16.66 17.07 2.28
C SER A 218 15.25 16.48 2.14
N ALA A 219 14.80 16.23 0.91
CA ALA A 219 13.50 15.62 0.65
C ALA A 219 13.37 14.22 1.28
N ALA A 220 14.42 13.40 1.18
CA ALA A 220 14.45 12.08 1.80
C ALA A 220 14.37 12.15 3.34
N ARG A 221 15.06 13.10 3.98
CA ARG A 221 15.01 13.31 5.44
C ARG A 221 13.62 13.77 5.89
N VAL A 222 13.07 14.79 5.24
CA VAL A 222 11.71 15.30 5.52
C VAL A 222 10.68 14.19 5.33
N ASN A 223 10.83 13.38 4.30
CA ASN A 223 9.99 12.24 4.03
C ASN A 223 10.09 11.17 5.13
N GLY A 224 11.29 10.87 5.64
CA GLY A 224 11.46 9.97 6.77
C GLY A 224 10.73 10.46 8.03
N LEU A 225 10.82 11.76 8.33
CA LEU A 225 10.11 12.37 9.47
C LEU A 225 8.60 12.35 9.30
N ILE A 226 8.09 12.74 8.13
CA ILE A 226 6.65 12.69 7.82
C ILE A 226 6.14 11.24 7.87
N GLY A 227 6.91 10.29 7.35
CA GLY A 227 6.62 8.87 7.43
C GLY A 227 6.51 8.39 8.87
N ALA A 228 7.53 8.64 9.70
CA ALA A 228 7.53 8.27 11.11
C ALA A 228 6.36 8.90 11.88
N ALA A 229 6.12 10.21 11.68
CA ALA A 229 4.99 10.90 12.29
C ALA A 229 3.65 10.29 11.87
N SER A 230 3.49 9.94 10.58
CA SER A 230 2.26 9.31 10.09
C SER A 230 2.03 7.94 10.72
N VAL A 231 3.08 7.11 10.87
CA VAL A 231 2.98 5.80 11.54
C VAL A 231 2.63 5.97 13.01
N LEU A 232 3.28 6.90 13.73
CA LEU A 232 2.99 7.17 15.13
C LEU A 232 1.57 7.69 15.34
N LEU A 233 1.09 8.59 14.47
CA LEU A 233 -0.29 9.10 14.53
C LEU A 233 -1.32 8.00 14.27
N LEU A 234 -1.08 7.15 13.27
CA LEU A 234 -1.98 6.03 12.95
C LEU A 234 -1.99 4.99 14.07
N PHE A 235 -0.82 4.68 14.63
CA PHE A 235 -0.68 3.78 15.77
C PHE A 235 -1.37 4.35 17.02
N GLY A 236 -1.12 5.63 17.35
CA GLY A 236 -1.74 6.32 18.48
C GLY A 236 -3.26 6.41 18.35
N PHE A 237 -3.76 6.85 17.19
CA PHE A 237 -5.20 6.83 16.89
C PHE A 237 -5.78 5.43 17.06
N GLY A 238 -5.00 4.42 16.66
CA GLY A 238 -5.42 3.05 16.78
C GLY A 238 -5.54 2.55 18.21
N CYS A 239 -4.53 2.80 19.04
CA CYS A 239 -4.57 2.48 20.46
C CYS A 239 -5.71 3.23 21.16
N CYS A 240 -5.93 4.51 20.86
CA CYS A 240 -7.04 5.28 21.42
C CYS A 240 -8.40 4.70 21.03
N SER A 241 -8.56 4.32 19.75
CA SER A 241 -9.80 3.70 19.25
C SER A 241 -10.07 2.36 19.92
N ALA A 242 -9.03 1.52 20.07
CA ALA A 242 -9.14 0.25 20.78
C ALA A 242 -9.55 0.47 22.24
N SER A 243 -8.85 1.34 22.98
CA SER A 243 -9.16 1.63 24.39
C SER A 243 -10.57 2.19 24.60
N PHE A 244 -11.08 3.01 23.67
CA PHE A 244 -12.45 3.51 23.75
C PHE A 244 -13.47 2.40 23.52
N LEU A 245 -13.23 1.52 22.55
CA LEU A 245 -14.13 0.41 22.23
C LEU A 245 -14.13 -0.69 23.30
N PHE A 246 -13.02 -0.92 24.00
CA PHE A 246 -12.97 -1.89 25.10
C PHE A 246 -13.79 -1.47 26.33
N ASN A 247 -14.26 -0.22 26.42
CA ASN A 247 -15.12 0.26 27.51
C ASN A 247 -16.62 0.05 27.20
N GLY A 248 -17.07 -1.21 27.16
CA GLY A 248 -18.49 -1.54 27.17
C GLY A 248 -19.16 -1.81 25.81
N VAL A 249 -18.37 -2.00 24.75
CA VAL A 249 -18.85 -2.44 23.43
C VAL A 249 -18.51 -3.92 23.24
N ASP A 250 -19.30 -4.65 22.44
CA ASP A 250 -19.02 -6.05 22.06
C ASP A 250 -17.56 -6.27 21.67
N ALA A 251 -16.94 -7.31 22.22
CA ALA A 251 -15.50 -7.61 22.06
C ALA A 251 -15.05 -7.77 20.60
N ALA A 252 -15.97 -8.01 19.67
CA ALA A 252 -15.70 -8.05 18.23
C ALA A 252 -15.29 -6.68 17.66
N LEU A 253 -15.88 -5.58 18.11
CA LEU A 253 -15.61 -4.24 17.58
C LEU A 253 -14.18 -3.74 17.85
N PRO A 254 -13.63 -3.86 19.08
CA PRO A 254 -12.23 -3.56 19.35
C PRO A 254 -11.26 -4.37 18.48
N LEU A 255 -11.54 -5.66 18.24
CA LEU A 255 -10.70 -6.53 17.41
C LEU A 255 -10.71 -6.09 15.94
N ILE A 256 -11.89 -5.78 15.40
CA ILE A 256 -12.03 -5.25 14.03
C ILE A 256 -11.28 -3.93 13.91
N ALA A 257 -11.46 -3.01 14.87
CA ALA A 257 -10.76 -1.73 14.87
C ALA A 257 -9.24 -1.93 14.87
N ALA A 258 -8.72 -2.74 15.80
CA ALA A 258 -7.30 -3.10 15.88
C ALA A 258 -6.78 -3.63 14.53
N ALA A 259 -7.49 -4.57 13.92
CA ALA A 259 -7.12 -5.13 12.63
C ALA A 259 -7.09 -4.09 11.50
N LEU A 260 -8.03 -3.15 11.46
CA LEU A 260 -8.04 -2.06 10.47
C LEU A 260 -6.84 -1.11 10.64
N ILE A 261 -6.41 -0.85 11.87
CA ILE A 261 -5.22 -0.02 12.13
C ILE A 261 -3.96 -0.73 11.61
N PHE A 262 -3.78 -2.00 11.96
CA PHE A 262 -2.62 -2.78 11.55
C PHE A 262 -2.55 -3.02 10.04
N THR A 263 -3.71 -2.98 9.36
CA THR A 263 -3.83 -3.15 7.90
C THR A 263 -2.91 -2.23 7.09
N ILE A 264 -2.60 -1.01 7.57
CA ILE A 264 -1.65 -0.11 6.89
C ILE A 264 -0.22 -0.63 7.03
N VAL A 265 0.11 -1.01 8.26
CA VAL A 265 1.46 -1.37 8.67
C VAL A 265 1.85 -2.69 8.00
N ASP A 266 0.92 -3.65 7.92
CA ASP A 266 1.17 -4.99 7.39
C ASP A 266 0.66 -5.25 5.97
N GLY A 267 -0.03 -4.29 5.37
CA GLY A 267 -0.60 -4.41 4.02
C GLY A 267 -1.86 -5.27 3.95
N GLY A 268 -2.60 -5.43 5.05
CA GLY A 268 -3.82 -6.23 5.13
C GLY A 268 -3.60 -7.69 5.50
N LEU A 269 -2.50 -8.01 6.15
CA LEU A 269 -2.25 -9.37 6.64
C LEU A 269 -3.14 -9.69 7.85
N THR A 270 -3.16 -8.82 8.87
CA THR A 270 -4.04 -8.96 10.04
C THR A 270 -5.50 -9.01 9.60
N ALA A 271 -5.82 -8.23 8.57
CA ALA A 271 -7.13 -8.24 7.95
C ALA A 271 -7.56 -9.60 7.41
N LEU A 272 -6.66 -10.23 6.65
CA LEU A 272 -6.87 -11.57 6.13
C LEU A 272 -7.02 -12.58 7.26
N LEU A 273 -6.14 -12.54 8.25
CA LEU A 273 -6.16 -13.50 9.36
C LEU A 273 -7.46 -13.42 10.16
N VAL A 274 -7.95 -12.21 10.47
CA VAL A 274 -9.24 -12.04 11.16
C VAL A 274 -10.40 -12.61 10.35
N LEU A 275 -10.42 -12.38 9.04
CA LEU A 275 -11.49 -12.86 8.18
C LEU A 275 -11.44 -14.39 7.99
N ILE A 276 -10.24 -14.96 7.92
CA ILE A 276 -10.04 -16.41 7.86
C ILE A 276 -10.44 -17.10 9.17
N LEU A 277 -10.14 -16.48 10.32
CA LEU A 277 -10.40 -17.05 11.64
C LEU A 277 -11.83 -16.82 12.14
N SER A 278 -12.65 -16.02 11.45
CA SER A 278 -14.07 -15.80 11.76
C SER A 278 -15.01 -16.31 10.66
N PRO A 279 -14.94 -17.61 10.26
CA PRO A 279 -15.81 -18.15 9.21
C PRO A 279 -17.24 -18.40 9.69
N ASP A 280 -17.45 -18.53 11.00
CA ASP A 280 -18.71 -18.99 11.58
C ASP A 280 -19.69 -17.85 11.91
N ASP A 281 -19.25 -16.59 11.86
CA ASP A 281 -20.09 -15.42 12.11
C ASP A 281 -20.17 -14.49 10.88
N PRO A 282 -21.20 -14.63 10.04
CA PRO A 282 -21.36 -13.79 8.85
C PRO A 282 -21.51 -12.30 9.18
N ASN A 283 -22.01 -11.94 10.37
CA ASN A 283 -22.14 -10.54 10.78
C ASN A 283 -20.77 -9.93 11.03
N GLN A 284 -19.85 -10.66 11.67
CA GLN A 284 -18.47 -10.21 11.84
C GLN A 284 -17.77 -10.01 10.51
N ALA A 285 -17.94 -10.93 9.56
CA ALA A 285 -17.38 -10.79 8.22
C ALA A 285 -17.89 -9.53 7.50
N VAL A 286 -19.19 -9.24 7.58
CA VAL A 286 -19.79 -8.03 6.98
C VAL A 286 -19.26 -6.75 7.65
N LEU A 287 -19.23 -6.70 8.99
CA LEU A 287 -18.68 -5.57 9.73
C LEU A 287 -17.21 -5.33 9.37
N TYR A 288 -16.45 -6.42 9.24
CA TYR A 288 -15.04 -6.38 8.86
C TYR A 288 -14.85 -5.78 7.46
N LEU A 289 -15.56 -6.32 6.46
CA LEU A 289 -15.49 -5.83 5.08
C LEU A 289 -15.94 -4.37 4.97
N GLY A 290 -16.99 -4.00 5.69
CA GLY A 290 -17.43 -2.60 5.81
C GLY A 290 -16.34 -1.70 6.38
N GLY A 291 -15.66 -2.17 7.43
CA GLY A 291 -14.49 -1.51 8.01
C GLY A 291 -13.36 -1.31 7.02
N VAL A 292 -12.97 -2.37 6.28
CA VAL A 292 -11.89 -2.29 5.28
C VAL A 292 -12.27 -1.37 4.11
N ALA A 293 -13.52 -1.38 3.68
CA ALA A 293 -14.02 -0.48 2.64
C ALA A 293 -13.98 0.99 3.09
N LEU A 294 -14.46 1.29 4.30
CA LEU A 294 -14.39 2.62 4.90
C LEU A 294 -12.93 3.08 5.05
N TRP A 295 -12.06 2.18 5.47
CA TRP A 295 -10.63 2.45 5.61
C TRP A 295 -9.96 2.75 4.28
N THR A 296 -10.26 1.95 3.26
CA THR A 296 -9.81 2.19 1.88
C THR A 296 -10.24 3.57 1.39
N LEU A 297 -11.51 3.93 1.62
CA LEU A 297 -12.02 5.25 1.28
C LEU A 297 -11.26 6.37 2.04
N PHE A 298 -11.05 6.19 3.34
CA PHE A 298 -10.30 7.14 4.17
C PHE A 298 -8.87 7.38 3.62
N PHE A 299 -8.14 6.33 3.26
CA PHE A 299 -6.80 6.47 2.66
C PHE A 299 -6.80 7.10 1.27
N CYS A 300 -7.81 6.81 0.45
CA CYS A 300 -8.00 7.50 -0.82
C CYS A 300 -8.21 9.00 -0.62
N LEU A 301 -9.03 9.39 0.38
CA LEU A 301 -9.26 10.79 0.75
C LEU A 301 -7.97 11.47 1.27
N LEU A 302 -7.25 10.81 2.18
CA LEU A 302 -5.97 11.31 2.68
C LEU A 302 -4.93 11.47 1.57
N THR A 303 -4.87 10.54 0.62
CA THR A 303 -4.01 10.64 -0.56
C THR A 303 -4.36 11.89 -1.38
N GLY A 304 -5.66 12.11 -1.63
CA GLY A 304 -6.15 13.30 -2.33
C GLY A 304 -5.80 14.60 -1.59
N ALA A 305 -5.97 14.63 -0.27
CA ALA A 305 -5.65 15.77 0.58
C ALA A 305 -4.14 16.06 0.58
N ALA A 306 -3.30 15.03 0.67
CA ALA A 306 -1.84 15.16 0.63
C ALA A 306 -1.36 15.73 -0.71
N LEU A 307 -1.89 15.23 -1.84
CA LEU A 307 -1.57 15.76 -3.17
C LEU A 307 -2.03 17.21 -3.34
N TRP A 308 -3.19 17.57 -2.78
CA TRP A 308 -3.67 18.94 -2.76
C TRP A 308 -2.76 19.87 -1.94
N ALA A 309 -2.33 19.42 -0.75
CA ALA A 309 -1.40 20.15 0.10
C ALA A 309 -0.05 20.38 -0.61
N ALA A 310 0.52 19.35 -1.22
CA ALA A 310 1.76 19.46 -2.01
C ALA A 310 1.61 20.48 -3.16
N ALA A 311 0.49 20.47 -3.87
CA ALA A 311 0.22 21.45 -4.94
C ALA A 311 0.07 22.88 -4.40
N ARG A 312 -0.52 23.06 -3.22
CA ARG A 312 -0.66 24.37 -2.57
C ARG A 312 0.70 24.92 -2.13
N LEU A 313 1.54 24.09 -1.51
CA LEU A 313 2.90 24.46 -1.10
C LEU A 313 3.73 25.00 -2.28
N LEU A 314 3.67 24.32 -3.43
CA LEU A 314 4.40 24.74 -4.62
C LEU A 314 3.91 26.06 -5.21
N ARG A 315 2.60 26.35 -5.13
CA ARG A 315 2.05 27.64 -5.56
C ARG A 315 2.54 28.78 -4.67
N MET A 316 2.57 28.56 -3.34
CA MET A 316 3.06 29.57 -2.39
C MET A 316 4.54 29.87 -2.64
N GLN A 317 5.37 28.84 -2.87
CA GLN A 317 6.78 29.02 -3.23
C GLN A 317 6.96 29.81 -4.53
N GLY A 318 6.15 29.55 -5.55
CA GLY A 318 6.19 30.30 -6.81
C GLY A 318 5.83 31.78 -6.64
N ALA A 319 4.81 32.08 -5.83
CA ALA A 319 4.39 33.46 -5.53
C ALA A 319 5.46 34.23 -4.76
N SER A 320 6.06 33.62 -3.73
CA SER A 320 7.16 34.24 -2.97
C SER A 320 8.39 34.52 -3.84
N GLY A 321 8.73 33.61 -4.75
CA GLY A 321 9.84 33.80 -5.68
C GLY A 321 9.62 34.95 -6.68
N ALA A 322 8.39 35.12 -7.17
CA ALA A 322 8.03 36.22 -8.07
C ALA A 322 8.12 37.59 -7.36
N ALA A 323 7.61 37.67 -6.12
CA ALA A 323 7.67 38.90 -5.31
C ALA A 323 9.11 39.30 -4.95
N ALA A 324 10.00 38.34 -4.72
CA ALA A 324 11.41 38.61 -4.49
C ALA A 324 12.10 39.18 -5.74
N LYS A 325 11.84 38.60 -6.92
CA LYS A 325 12.38 39.07 -8.21
C LYS A 325 11.86 40.45 -8.62
N SER A 326 10.63 40.82 -8.24
CA SER A 326 10.10 42.17 -8.53
C SER A 326 10.74 43.25 -7.66
N ARG A 327 11.01 42.95 -6.37
CA ARG A 327 11.71 43.90 -5.48
C ARG A 327 13.14 44.16 -5.95
N SER A 328 13.88 43.13 -6.36
CA SER A 328 15.26 43.30 -6.83
C SER A 328 15.40 44.07 -8.15
N ARG A 329 14.30 44.34 -8.86
CA ARG A 329 14.30 45.15 -10.10
C ARG A 329 13.91 46.61 -9.87
N GLY A 330 13.36 46.97 -8.71
CA GLY A 330 12.94 48.33 -8.41
C GLY A 330 14.03 49.21 -7.81
N ASP A 331 15.14 48.62 -7.37
CA ASP A 331 16.23 49.32 -6.66
C ASP A 331 17.45 49.62 -7.55
N GLY A 332 17.29 49.59 -8.88
CA GLY A 332 18.34 49.90 -9.86
C GLY A 332 17.82 50.83 -10.95
#